data_AF-A0A212LY54-F1
#
_entry.id   AF-A0A212LY54-F1
#
_cell.length_a   1.000
_cell.length_b   1.000
_cell.length_c   1.000
_cell.angle_alpha   90.00
_cell.angle_beta   90.00
_cell.angle_gamma   90.00
#
_symmetry.space_group_name_H-M   'P 1'
#
loop_
_entity.id
_entity.type
_entity.pdbx_description
1 polymer ?
#
loop_
_entity_poly.entity_id
_entity_poly.type
_entity_poly.pdbx_seq_one_letter_code
_entity_poly.pdbx_strand_id
1 'polypeptide(L)'
;MLETIHGDYHTRIHIDRNVYTSLNPTTGAALYALGHVSSRKLFREIDGNHEDEFIPNTETSVHLKEDQHFYSQTAFNIIVNAQHKVAMDDVLTYNELIALAFTNPPTGPNISFTITYRNGPSPNPEGSVAEGRRVRINEGMIFNVTSTDKS
;
A
#
# COMPACT_ATOMS: atom_id res chain seq x y z
N MET A 1 27.63 29.54 26.43
CA MET A 1 27.21 28.28 25.79
C MET A 1 25.87 27.93 26.41
N LEU A 2 24.76 28.20 25.70
CA LEU A 2 23.42 27.94 26.21
C LEU A 2 23.09 26.48 25.88
N GLU A 3 22.81 25.68 26.90
CA GLU A 3 22.21 24.35 26.72
C GLU A 3 20.78 24.53 26.24
N THR A 4 20.47 24.04 25.04
CA THR A 4 19.10 24.01 24.52
C THR A 4 18.31 22.94 25.25
N ILE A 5 17.40 23.37 26.12
CA ILE A 5 16.41 22.53 26.79
C ILE A 5 15.51 21.89 25.71
N HIS A 6 15.81 20.66 25.30
CA HIS A 6 14.87 19.84 24.54
C HIS A 6 13.95 19.19 25.55
N GLY A 7 12.80 19.82 25.83
CA GLY A 7 11.75 19.13 26.56
C GLY A 7 11.31 17.92 25.75
N ASP A 8 11.30 16.73 26.36
CA ASP A 8 10.75 15.51 25.77
C ASP A 8 9.24 15.71 25.53
N TYR A 9 8.88 16.29 24.38
CA TYR A 9 7.48 16.49 24.01
C TYR A 9 6.91 15.14 23.57
N HIS A 10 6.24 14.49 24.50
CA HIS A 10 5.41 13.35 24.24
C HIS A 10 4.02 13.81 23.78
N THR A 11 3.48 13.17 22.74
CA THR A 11 2.18 13.48 22.15
C THR A 11 1.33 12.22 22.16
N ARG A 12 0.07 12.33 22.63
CA ARG A 12 -0.89 11.23 22.59
C ARG A 12 -1.41 11.08 21.16
N ILE A 13 -1.50 9.83 20.69
CA ILE A 13 -1.97 9.48 19.35
C ILE A 13 -2.82 8.22 19.40
N HIS A 14 -3.52 7.94 18.31
CA HIS A 14 -4.25 6.70 18.10
C HIS A 14 -3.67 5.92 16.92
N ILE A 15 -3.39 4.62 17.10
CA ILE A 15 -3.03 3.70 16.00
C ILE A 15 -4.01 2.52 16.05
N ASP A 16 -4.75 2.28 14.98
CA ASP A 16 -5.77 1.22 14.91
C ASP A 16 -6.77 1.26 16.09
N ARG A 17 -7.19 2.49 16.45
CA ARG A 17 -8.08 2.82 17.58
C ARG A 17 -7.46 2.64 18.98
N ASN A 18 -6.26 2.09 19.10
CA ASN A 18 -5.55 1.99 20.38
C ASN A 18 -4.79 3.30 20.68
N VAL A 19 -4.76 3.70 21.96
CA VAL A 19 -4.09 4.92 22.41
C VAL A 19 -2.63 4.64 22.71
N TYR A 20 -1.75 5.51 22.22
CA TYR A 20 -0.31 5.49 22.51
C TYR A 20 0.23 6.88 22.83
N THR A 21 1.45 6.92 23.34
CA THR A 21 2.23 8.14 23.54
C THR A 21 3.55 7.99 22.81
N SER A 22 3.88 8.94 21.94
CA SER A 22 5.12 8.96 21.14
C SER A 22 5.89 10.26 21.38
N LEU A 23 7.20 10.25 21.15
CA LEU A 23 8.00 11.49 21.01
C LEU A 23 7.47 12.35 19.85
N ASN A 24 7.74 13.65 19.89
CA ASN A 24 7.38 14.59 18.84
C ASN A 24 8.51 15.63 18.61
N PRO A 25 9.18 15.61 17.45
CA PRO A 25 8.94 14.71 16.31
C PRO A 25 9.26 13.25 16.62
N THR A 26 8.64 12.36 15.86
CA THR A 26 8.93 10.90 15.81
C THR A 26 9.42 10.51 14.42
N THR A 27 9.57 9.22 14.14
CA THR A 27 9.80 8.69 12.79
C THR A 27 8.69 7.73 12.39
N GLY A 28 8.54 7.50 11.07
CA GLY A 28 7.62 6.47 10.58
C GLY A 28 7.97 5.09 11.15
N ALA A 29 9.24 4.73 11.20
CA ALA A 29 9.71 3.48 11.81
C ALA A 29 9.31 3.34 13.30
N ALA A 30 9.40 4.42 14.08
CA ALA A 30 8.96 4.41 15.47
C ALA A 30 7.43 4.22 15.60
N LEU A 31 6.63 4.84 14.72
CA LEU A 31 5.17 4.65 14.70
C LEU A 31 4.78 3.21 14.32
N TYR A 32 5.47 2.61 13.35
CA TYR A 32 5.28 1.21 12.98
C TYR A 32 5.57 0.26 14.15
N ALA A 33 6.70 0.48 14.84
CA ALA A 33 7.07 -0.31 16.01
C ALA A 33 6.06 -0.15 17.16
N LEU A 34 5.63 1.08 17.43
CA LEU A 34 4.67 1.43 18.49
C LEU A 34 3.30 0.80 18.28
N GLY A 35 2.79 0.83 17.04
CA GLY A 35 1.52 0.22 16.66
C GLY A 35 1.59 -1.27 16.34
N HIS A 36 2.75 -1.91 16.47
CA HIS A 36 2.99 -3.29 16.06
C HIS A 36 2.59 -3.59 14.60
N VAL A 37 2.85 -2.63 13.71
CA VAL A 37 2.50 -2.71 12.28
C VAL A 37 3.64 -3.41 11.53
N SER A 38 3.39 -4.61 10.99
CA SER A 38 4.41 -5.42 10.31
C SER A 38 4.22 -5.43 8.79
N SER A 39 3.23 -6.16 8.28
CA SER A 39 2.94 -6.35 6.86
C SER A 39 1.86 -5.42 6.32
N ARG A 40 1.63 -4.29 7.01
CA ARG A 40 0.57 -3.33 6.71
C ARG A 40 1.19 -1.96 6.43
N LYS A 41 0.46 -1.11 5.73
CA LYS A 41 0.82 0.29 5.52
C LYS A 41 0.13 1.15 6.56
N LEU A 42 0.87 2.08 7.14
CA LEU A 42 0.32 3.05 8.10
C LEU A 42 -0.06 4.32 7.35
N PHE A 43 -1.25 4.82 7.64
CA PHE A 43 -1.74 6.09 7.10
C PHE A 43 -2.11 7.00 8.25
N ARG A 44 -1.83 8.28 8.08
CA ARG A 44 -2.29 9.37 8.94
C ARG A 44 -3.63 9.86 8.39
N GLU A 45 -4.65 9.85 9.24
CA GLU A 45 -5.97 10.34 8.86
C GLU A 45 -5.93 11.86 8.62
N ILE A 46 -6.44 12.30 7.49
CA ILE A 46 -6.56 13.72 7.13
C ILE A 46 -8.04 14.09 7.04
N ASP A 47 -8.47 15.03 7.89
CA ASP A 47 -9.85 15.49 7.91
C ASP A 47 -10.30 16.13 6.59
N GLY A 48 -11.59 16.02 6.30
CA GLY A 48 -12.23 16.68 5.16
C GLY A 48 -12.19 15.84 3.88
N ASN A 49 -12.09 16.50 2.72
CA ASN A 49 -12.11 15.84 1.41
C ASN A 49 -10.67 15.70 0.85
N HIS A 50 -9.77 15.19 1.68
CA HIS A 50 -8.38 14.94 1.35
C HIS A 50 -8.08 13.44 1.47
N GLU A 51 -7.11 12.96 0.69
CA GLU A 51 -6.62 11.60 0.85
C GLU A 51 -5.77 11.50 2.11
N ASP A 52 -5.85 10.36 2.78
CA ASP A 52 -5.03 10.05 3.94
C ASP A 52 -3.55 9.95 3.55
N GLU A 53 -2.67 10.40 4.42
CA GLU A 53 -1.25 10.48 4.13
C GLU A 53 -0.55 9.16 4.48
N PHE A 54 0.04 8.50 3.49
CA PHE A 54 0.88 7.33 3.74
C PHE A 54 2.14 7.70 4.55
N ILE A 55 2.35 7.02 5.67
CA ILE A 55 3.55 7.15 6.49
C ILE A 55 4.51 6.02 6.11
N PRO A 56 5.65 6.30 5.47
CA PRO A 56 6.62 5.27 5.14
C PRO A 56 7.28 4.72 6.41
N ASN A 57 7.54 3.40 6.44
CA ASN A 57 8.29 2.75 7.52
C ASN A 57 9.80 3.06 7.38
N THR A 58 10.18 4.32 7.63
CA THR A 58 11.55 4.84 7.50
C THR A 58 11.88 5.80 8.65
N GLU A 59 13.14 6.21 8.74
CA GLU A 59 13.63 7.21 9.70
C GLU A 59 13.23 8.66 9.35
N THR A 60 12.30 8.85 8.41
CA THR A 60 11.82 10.18 8.04
C THR A 60 11.04 10.78 9.22
N SER A 61 11.40 12.02 9.59
CA SER A 61 10.75 12.75 10.68
C SER A 61 9.26 12.96 10.42
N VAL A 62 8.44 12.66 11.42
CA VAL A 62 6.99 12.86 11.43
C VAL A 62 6.65 13.75 12.63
N HIS A 63 6.09 14.92 12.36
CA HIS A 63 5.52 15.77 13.40
C HIS A 63 4.09 15.33 13.72
N LEU A 64 3.80 15.18 15.01
CA LEU A 64 2.51 14.73 15.52
C LEU A 64 1.67 15.91 16.02
N LYS A 65 0.36 15.69 16.09
CA LYS A 65 -0.59 16.53 16.83
C LYS A 65 -1.26 15.69 17.90
N GLU A 66 -1.68 16.33 18.99
CA GLU A 66 -2.41 15.66 20.06
C GLU A 66 -3.68 15.00 19.50
N ASP A 67 -3.90 13.75 19.91
CA ASP A 67 -4.99 12.88 19.47
C ASP A 67 -5.04 12.65 17.95
N GLN A 68 -3.91 12.78 17.25
CA GLN A 68 -3.85 12.42 15.84
C GLN A 68 -4.09 10.92 15.63
N HIS A 69 -4.92 10.61 14.63
CA HIS A 69 -5.29 9.25 14.27
C HIS A 69 -4.43 8.72 13.13
N PHE A 70 -3.99 7.48 13.32
CA PHE A 70 -3.36 6.65 12.32
C PHE A 70 -4.10 5.32 12.27
N TYR A 71 -4.11 4.73 11.08
CA TYR A 71 -4.65 3.40 10.89
C TYR A 71 -3.73 2.61 9.97
N SER A 72 -3.64 1.32 10.21
CA SER A 72 -2.92 0.40 9.34
C SER A 72 -3.90 -0.24 8.35
N GLN A 73 -3.48 -0.48 7.12
CA GLN A 73 -4.22 -1.29 6.14
C GLN A 73 -3.30 -2.35 5.55
N THR A 74 -3.84 -3.56 5.35
CA THR A 74 -3.11 -4.58 4.61
C THR A 74 -2.78 -4.03 3.24
N ALA A 75 -1.55 -4.19 2.79
CA ALA A 75 -1.15 -3.84 1.45
C ALA A 75 -0.18 -4.90 0.94
N PHE A 76 -0.27 -5.20 -0.33
CA PHE A 76 0.55 -6.19 -1.00
C PHE A 76 1.44 -5.46 -2.00
N ASN A 77 2.76 -5.61 -1.84
CA ASN A 77 3.67 -5.20 -2.90
C ASN A 77 3.66 -6.29 -3.97
N ILE A 78 3.13 -5.95 -5.13
CA ILE A 78 3.09 -6.82 -6.30
C ILE A 78 3.96 -6.22 -7.40
N ILE A 79 4.27 -7.03 -8.41
CA ILE A 79 5.03 -6.59 -9.57
C ILE A 79 4.15 -6.77 -10.80
N VAL A 80 3.85 -5.69 -11.52
CA VAL A 80 3.05 -5.72 -12.74
C VAL A 80 3.91 -5.20 -13.89
N ASN A 81 4.15 -6.02 -14.91
CA ASN A 81 5.01 -5.67 -16.06
C ASN A 81 6.38 -5.09 -15.63
N ALA A 82 7.05 -5.79 -14.71
CA ALA A 82 8.33 -5.40 -14.11
C ALA A 82 8.33 -4.10 -13.28
N GLN A 83 7.17 -3.50 -13.00
CA GLN A 83 7.04 -2.35 -12.12
C GLN A 83 6.45 -2.76 -10.76
N HIS A 84 7.05 -2.28 -9.67
CA HIS A 84 6.46 -2.44 -8.34
C HIS A 84 5.17 -1.63 -8.23
N LYS A 85 4.12 -2.26 -7.72
CA LYS A 85 2.81 -1.67 -7.46
C LYS A 85 2.36 -2.07 -6.06
N VAL A 86 1.44 -1.28 -5.51
CA VAL A 86 0.85 -1.50 -4.19
C VAL A 86 -0.63 -1.75 -4.40
N ALA A 87 -1.12 -2.89 -3.93
CA ALA A 87 -2.54 -3.20 -3.87
C ALA A 87 -3.00 -3.17 -2.42
N MET A 88 -4.09 -2.48 -2.12
CA MET A 88 -4.66 -2.42 -0.76
C MET A 88 -5.60 -3.61 -0.49
N ASP A 89 -6.20 -4.17 -1.54
CA ASP A 89 -7.06 -5.34 -1.44
C ASP A 89 -6.28 -6.64 -1.66
N ASP A 90 -6.69 -7.70 -0.97
CA ASP A 90 -6.13 -9.04 -1.12
C ASP A 90 -6.69 -9.80 -2.33
N VAL A 91 -7.50 -9.12 -3.15
CA VAL A 91 -8.08 -9.62 -4.39
C VAL A 91 -8.01 -8.53 -5.43
N LEU A 92 -7.51 -8.86 -6.63
CA LEU A 92 -7.51 -7.97 -7.79
C LEU A 92 -8.37 -8.55 -8.91
N THR A 93 -9.12 -7.68 -9.56
CA THR A 93 -9.89 -7.98 -10.77
C THR A 93 -9.04 -7.87 -12.03
N TYR A 94 -9.52 -8.50 -13.11
CA TYR A 94 -8.95 -8.38 -14.45
C TYR A 94 -8.73 -6.91 -14.87
N ASN A 95 -9.72 -6.03 -14.63
CA ASN A 95 -9.66 -4.63 -15.04
C ASN A 95 -8.68 -3.81 -14.18
N GLU A 96 -8.61 -4.05 -12.88
CA GLU A 96 -7.63 -3.38 -12.00
C GLU A 96 -6.20 -3.74 -12.39
N LEU A 97 -5.93 -4.99 -12.76
CA LEU A 97 -4.62 -5.41 -13.26
C LEU A 97 -4.22 -4.69 -14.55
N ILE A 98 -5.19 -4.43 -15.45
CA ILE A 98 -4.95 -3.61 -16.65
C ILE A 98 -4.65 -2.16 -16.28
N ALA A 99 -5.42 -1.56 -15.37
CA ALA A 99 -5.21 -0.19 -14.91
C ALA A 99 -3.86 0.00 -14.20
N LEU A 100 -3.39 -1.03 -13.47
CA LEU A 100 -2.06 -1.04 -12.87
C LEU A 100 -0.94 -1.15 -13.91
N ALA A 101 -1.19 -1.86 -15.01
CA ALA A 101 -0.23 -2.10 -16.08
C ALA A 101 -0.10 -0.92 -17.06
N PHE A 102 -1.20 -0.21 -17.35
CA PHE A 102 -1.25 0.84 -18.36
C PHE A 102 -1.98 2.08 -17.84
N THR A 103 -1.31 3.24 -17.86
CA THR A 103 -1.94 4.53 -17.57
C THR A 103 -3.03 4.88 -18.59
N ASN A 104 -2.80 4.54 -19.86
CA ASN A 104 -3.77 4.70 -20.93
C ASN A 104 -3.85 3.39 -21.74
N PRO A 105 -4.69 2.42 -21.30
CA PRO A 105 -4.76 1.13 -21.96
C PRO A 105 -5.28 1.26 -23.40
N PRO A 106 -4.74 0.48 -24.35
CA PRO A 106 -5.27 0.45 -25.71
C PRO A 106 -6.74 0.01 -25.70
N THR A 107 -7.54 0.63 -26.56
CA THR A 107 -8.97 0.34 -26.72
C THR A 107 -9.29 0.08 -28.19
N GLY A 108 -10.31 -0.73 -28.46
CA GLY A 108 -10.73 -1.07 -29.81
C GLY A 108 -11.40 -2.44 -29.88
N PRO A 109 -12.13 -2.75 -30.96
CA PRO A 109 -12.91 -3.98 -31.09
C PRO A 109 -12.05 -5.26 -31.11
N ASN A 110 -10.78 -5.14 -31.50
CA ASN A 110 -9.85 -6.26 -31.63
C ASN A 110 -8.81 -6.32 -30.50
N ILE A 111 -8.87 -5.39 -29.53
CA ILE A 111 -7.94 -5.38 -28.40
C ILE A 111 -8.41 -6.39 -27.35
N SER A 112 -7.50 -7.26 -26.92
CA SER A 112 -7.70 -8.15 -25.79
C SER A 112 -6.48 -8.14 -24.89
N PHE A 113 -6.65 -8.40 -23.59
CA PHE A 113 -5.52 -8.51 -22.67
C PHE A 113 -5.33 -9.95 -22.20
N THR A 114 -4.07 -10.38 -22.16
CA THR A 114 -3.67 -11.64 -21.52
C THR A 114 -2.99 -11.30 -20.20
N ILE A 115 -3.46 -11.92 -19.12
CA ILE A 115 -2.91 -11.72 -17.78
C ILE A 115 -2.47 -13.06 -17.21
N THR A 116 -1.17 -13.19 -16.94
CA THR A 116 -0.60 -14.34 -16.24
C THR A 116 0.01 -13.92 -14.92
N TYR A 117 0.11 -14.86 -13.99
CA TYR A 117 0.74 -14.62 -12.70
C TYR A 117 1.64 -15.77 -12.26
N ARG A 118 2.58 -15.44 -11.38
CA ARG A 118 3.42 -16.38 -10.62
C ARG A 118 3.66 -15.86 -9.21
N ASN A 119 4.24 -16.70 -8.35
CA ASN A 119 4.41 -16.45 -6.91
C ASN A 119 3.08 -16.24 -6.16
N GLY A 120 1.99 -16.81 -6.67
CA GLY A 120 0.70 -16.79 -6.00
C GLY A 120 0.67 -17.63 -4.71
N PRO A 121 -0.47 -17.65 -4.00
CA PRO A 121 -0.65 -18.45 -2.80
C PRO A 121 -0.36 -19.94 -3.03
N SER A 122 0.04 -20.69 -1.99
CA SER A 122 0.37 -22.12 -2.09
C SER A 122 -0.65 -22.99 -2.86
N PRO A 123 -1.98 -22.78 -2.75
CA PRO A 123 -2.94 -23.53 -3.57
C PRO A 123 -2.90 -23.21 -5.07
N ASN A 124 -2.45 -22.01 -5.46
CA ASN A 124 -2.41 -21.52 -6.84
C ASN A 124 -1.14 -20.67 -7.06
N PRO A 125 0.05 -21.30 -7.19
CA PRO A 125 1.31 -20.57 -7.29
C PRO A 125 1.50 -19.84 -8.62
N GLU A 126 0.85 -20.30 -9.68
CA GLU A 126 0.90 -19.71 -11.03
C GLU A 126 -0.40 -19.96 -11.80
N GLY A 127 -0.67 -19.14 -12.81
CA GLY A 127 -1.87 -19.28 -13.64
C GLY A 127 -2.19 -18.04 -14.48
N SER A 128 -3.46 -17.90 -14.86
CA SER A 128 -3.97 -16.75 -15.62
C SER A 128 -5.24 -16.17 -15.00
N VAL A 129 -5.49 -14.89 -15.26
CA VAL A 129 -6.72 -14.20 -14.87
C VAL A 129 -7.55 -13.97 -16.13
N ALA A 130 -8.65 -14.70 -16.27
CA ALA A 130 -9.56 -14.54 -17.38
C ALA A 130 -10.39 -13.25 -17.26
N GLU A 131 -10.92 -12.76 -18.39
CA GLU A 131 -11.80 -11.60 -18.43
C GLU A 131 -13.02 -11.79 -17.50
N GLY A 132 -13.35 -10.73 -16.75
CA GLY A 132 -14.41 -10.77 -15.73
C GLY A 132 -14.10 -11.60 -14.48
N ARG A 133 -12.89 -12.19 -14.37
CA ARG A 133 -12.44 -12.91 -13.17
C ARG A 133 -11.56 -12.05 -12.28
N ARG A 134 -11.25 -12.62 -11.12
CA ARG A 134 -10.44 -12.03 -10.05
C ARG A 134 -9.47 -13.06 -9.49
N VAL A 135 -8.41 -12.60 -8.86
CA VAL A 135 -7.35 -13.43 -8.28
C VAL A 135 -7.02 -12.96 -6.87
N ARG A 136 -6.81 -13.90 -5.96
CA ARG A 136 -6.32 -13.59 -4.60
C ARG A 136 -4.81 -13.39 -4.65
N ILE A 137 -4.33 -12.31 -4.03
CA ILE A 137 -2.92 -11.94 -4.06
C ILE A 137 -2.22 -12.19 -2.73
N ASN A 138 -0.91 -12.29 -2.79
CA ASN A 138 0.02 -12.33 -1.67
C ASN A 138 1.22 -11.43 -1.98
N GLU A 139 2.04 -11.20 -0.96
CA GLU A 139 3.24 -10.36 -1.07
C GLU A 139 4.20 -10.92 -2.13
N GLY A 140 4.70 -10.05 -3.00
CA GLY A 140 5.67 -10.40 -4.05
C GLY A 140 5.08 -11.13 -5.25
N MET A 141 3.74 -11.21 -5.36
CA MET A 141 3.08 -11.79 -6.52
C MET A 141 3.42 -11.00 -7.80
N ILE A 142 3.67 -11.72 -8.89
CA ILE A 142 4.12 -11.12 -10.16
C ILE A 142 3.06 -11.35 -11.23
N PHE A 143 2.67 -10.28 -11.90
CA PHE A 143 1.73 -10.25 -13.02
C PHE A 143 2.42 -9.78 -14.31
N ASN A 144 2.13 -10.48 -15.40
CA ASN A 144 2.44 -10.02 -16.75
C ASN A 144 1.11 -9.74 -17.47
N VAL A 145 0.95 -8.52 -17.97
CA VAL A 145 -0.24 -8.04 -18.65
C VAL A 145 0.15 -7.57 -20.05
N THR A 146 -0.33 -8.28 -21.06
CA THR A 146 -0.01 -7.98 -22.46
C THR A 146 -1.28 -7.64 -23.22
N SER A 147 -1.28 -6.54 -23.99
CA SER A 147 -2.32 -6.24 -24.96
C SER A 147 -2.05 -6.98 -26.27
N THR A 148 -3.09 -7.55 -26.87
CA THR A 148 -3.03 -8.24 -28.16
C THR A 148 -4.06 -7.64 -29.09
N ASP A 149 -3.63 -7.27 -30.29
CA ASP A 149 -4.51 -6.97 -31.42
C ASP A 149 -4.83 -8.29 -32.12
N LYS A 150 -6.09 -8.70 -32.08
CA LYS A 150 -6.61 -9.84 -32.83
C LYS A 150 -6.89 -9.38 -34.26
N SER A 151 -5.83 -9.25 -35.05
CA SER A 151 -5.91 -8.97 -36.49
C SER A 151 -6.26 -10.22 -37.29
#